data_AF-A0A961BMM1-F1
#
_entry.id   AF-A0A961BMM1-F1
#
_cell.length_a   1.000
_cell.length_b   1.000
_cell.length_c   1.000
_cell.angle_alpha   90.00
_cell.angle_beta   90.00
_cell.angle_gamma   90.00
#
_symmetry.space_group_name_H-M   'P 1'
#
loop_
_entity.id
_entity.type
_entity.pdbx_description
1 polymer ?
#
loop_
_entity_poly.entity_id
_entity_poly.type
_entity_poly.pdbx_seq_one_letter_code
_entity_poly.pdbx_strand_id
1 'polypeptide(L)'
;MGDLYNWVLFAHIIGATVWFGGAVAYESLSAVAKRTGDPAEYTRYMYSAGQASGRVMPVAALITLVFGVWLVLDGVYEFSDVFVSIGFAAVIIGLGMGLFVMMPKGKRFMELVDANGFDDPQAYTIASQIGMADHLQTLVVAIAMFAMVFKF
;
A
#
# COMPACT_ATOMS: atom_id res chain seq x y z
N MET A 1 -3.03 3.79 -31.08
CA MET A 1 -2.09 3.26 -30.08
C MET A 1 -1.85 1.80 -30.38
N GLY A 2 -0.60 1.34 -30.42
CA GLY A 2 -0.24 -0.04 -30.78
C GLY A 2 -0.40 -1.02 -29.63
N ASP A 3 -0.19 -2.32 -29.90
CA ASP A 3 -0.31 -3.39 -28.90
C ASP A 3 0.60 -3.18 -27.67
N LEU A 4 1.79 -2.60 -27.86
CA LEU A 4 2.73 -2.31 -26.77
C LEU A 4 2.12 -1.38 -25.72
N TYR A 5 1.43 -0.31 -26.14
CA TYR A 5 0.77 0.62 -25.22
C TYR A 5 -0.25 -0.11 -24.34
N ASN A 6 -1.06 -0.99 -24.93
CA ASN A 6 -2.08 -1.75 -24.19
C ASN A 6 -1.44 -2.66 -23.14
N TRP A 7 -0.31 -3.30 -23.46
CA TRP A 7 0.43 -4.15 -22.52
C TRP A 7 1.07 -3.35 -21.37
N VAL A 8 1.67 -2.20 -21.67
CA VAL A 8 2.25 -1.31 -20.65
C VAL A 8 1.16 -0.77 -19.73
N LEU A 9 0.04 -0.29 -20.29
CA LEU A 9 -1.11 0.18 -19.53
C LEU A 9 -1.70 -0.93 -18.66
N PHE A 10 -1.86 -2.14 -19.22
CA PHE A 10 -2.35 -3.29 -18.48
C PHE A 10 -1.45 -3.60 -17.27
N ALA A 11 -0.13 -3.64 -17.46
CA ALA A 11 0.82 -3.88 -16.37
C ALA A 11 0.75 -2.80 -15.28
N HIS A 12 0.64 -1.52 -15.66
CA HIS A 12 0.43 -0.42 -14.72
C HIS A 12 -0.86 -0.60 -13.90
N ILE A 13 -1.97 -0.91 -14.56
CA ILE A 13 -3.28 -1.14 -13.90
C ILE A 13 -3.23 -2.35 -12.97
N ILE A 14 -2.58 -3.45 -13.36
CA ILE A 14 -2.40 -4.62 -12.49
C ILE A 14 -1.62 -4.24 -11.24
N GLY A 15 -0.50 -3.52 -11.38
CA GLY A 15 0.26 -3.02 -10.24
C GLY A 15 -0.61 -2.18 -9.29
N ALA A 16 -1.32 -1.18 -9.84
CA ALA A 16 -2.16 -0.29 -9.06
C ALA A 16 -3.31 -1.03 -8.36
N THR A 17 -3.93 -1.99 -9.05
CA THR A 17 -5.03 -2.81 -8.52
C THR A 17 -4.56 -3.73 -7.41
N VAL A 18 -3.38 -4.37 -7.55
CA VAL A 18 -2.80 -5.19 -6.47
C VAL A 18 -2.47 -4.32 -5.26
N TRP A 19 -1.94 -3.12 -5.49
CA TRP A 19 -1.63 -2.20 -4.40
C TRP A 19 -2.88 -1.75 -3.65
N PHE A 20 -3.83 -1.14 -4.35
CA PHE A 20 -5.07 -0.64 -3.74
C PHE A 20 -5.95 -1.78 -3.21
N GLY A 21 -6.20 -2.80 -4.01
CA GLY A 21 -7.03 -3.93 -3.63
C GLY A 21 -6.46 -4.74 -2.48
N GLY A 22 -5.14 -4.91 -2.43
CA GLY A 22 -4.47 -5.54 -1.31
C GLY A 22 -4.59 -4.74 -0.02
N ALA A 23 -4.45 -3.41 -0.08
CA ALA A 23 -4.65 -2.54 1.08
C ALA A 23 -6.11 -2.61 1.59
N VAL A 24 -7.09 -2.51 0.69
CA VAL A 24 -8.52 -2.67 1.04
C VAL A 24 -8.81 -4.05 1.67
N ALA A 25 -8.24 -5.12 1.13
CA ALA A 25 -8.39 -6.47 1.68
C ALA A 25 -7.77 -6.56 3.09
N TYR A 26 -6.58 -5.99 3.28
CA TYR A 26 -5.92 -6.01 4.59
C TYR A 26 -6.67 -5.17 5.64
N GLU A 27 -7.20 -4.02 5.26
CA GLU A 27 -8.02 -3.20 6.16
C GLU A 27 -9.34 -3.87 6.52
N SER A 28 -9.97 -4.55 5.56
CA SER A 28 -11.22 -5.27 5.80
C SER A 28 -11.03 -6.40 6.81
N LEU A 29 -9.97 -7.19 6.67
CA LEU A 29 -9.65 -8.27 7.61
C LEU A 29 -9.16 -7.73 8.96
N SER A 30 -8.42 -6.62 8.96
CA SER A 30 -8.03 -5.88 10.17
C SER A 30 -9.27 -5.45 10.97
N ALA A 31 -10.29 -4.92 10.29
CA ALA A 31 -11.55 -4.53 10.91
C ALA A 31 -12.32 -5.75 11.47
N VAL A 32 -12.27 -6.90 10.79
CA VAL A 32 -12.85 -8.15 11.33
C VAL A 32 -12.13 -8.57 12.61
N ALA A 33 -10.80 -8.58 12.62
CA ALA A 33 -10.01 -8.95 13.81
C ALA A 33 -10.23 -7.99 14.99
N LYS A 34 -10.37 -6.67 14.73
CA LYS A 34 -10.70 -5.70 15.80
C LYS A 34 -12.09 -5.91 16.40
N ARG A 35 -13.06 -6.40 15.63
CA ARG A 35 -14.45 -6.60 16.09
C ARG A 35 -14.60 -7.76 17.07
N THR A 36 -13.63 -8.66 17.17
CA THR A 36 -13.69 -9.76 18.14
C THR A 36 -13.45 -9.29 19.57
N GLY A 37 -12.86 -8.11 19.74
CA GLY A 37 -12.54 -7.54 21.05
C GLY A 37 -11.32 -8.18 21.71
N ASP A 38 -10.65 -9.12 21.04
CA ASP A 38 -9.44 -9.78 21.51
C ASP A 38 -8.19 -9.09 20.91
N PRO A 39 -7.36 -8.40 21.73
CA PRO A 39 -6.11 -7.79 21.28
C PRO A 39 -5.14 -8.79 20.64
N ALA A 40 -5.14 -10.04 21.10
CA ALA A 40 -4.25 -11.09 20.61
C ALA A 40 -4.59 -11.48 19.17
N GLU A 41 -5.88 -11.54 18.86
CA GLU A 41 -6.38 -11.87 17.53
C GLU A 41 -6.02 -10.77 16.52
N TYR A 42 -6.20 -9.50 16.90
CA TYR A 42 -5.76 -8.37 16.08
C TYR A 42 -4.26 -8.40 15.83
N THR A 43 -3.45 -8.60 16.87
CA THR A 43 -1.99 -8.68 16.76
C THR A 43 -1.55 -9.86 15.89
N ARG A 44 -2.19 -11.03 16.01
CA ARG A 44 -1.93 -12.21 15.18
C ARG A 44 -2.25 -11.96 13.70
N TYR A 45 -3.36 -11.30 13.43
CA TYR A 45 -3.71 -10.88 12.09
C TYR A 45 -2.64 -9.96 11.51
N MET A 46 -2.26 -8.90 12.23
CA MET A 46 -1.29 -7.92 11.77
C MET A 46 0.10 -8.54 11.54
N TYR A 47 0.50 -9.51 12.35
CA TYR A 47 1.74 -10.29 12.16
C TYR A 47 1.71 -11.08 10.85
N SER A 48 0.62 -11.80 10.59
CA SER A 48 0.45 -12.60 9.39
C SER A 48 0.36 -11.73 8.13
N ALA A 49 -0.41 -10.63 8.20
CA ALA A 49 -0.52 -9.65 7.14
C ALA A 49 0.83 -8.99 6.82
N GLY A 50 1.60 -8.60 7.85
CA GLY A 50 2.92 -7.99 7.69
C GLY A 50 3.93 -8.87 6.94
N GLN A 51 3.91 -10.19 7.18
CA GLN A 51 4.78 -11.13 6.45
C GLN A 51 4.44 -11.21 4.96
N ALA A 52 3.16 -11.18 4.61
CA ALA A 52 2.71 -11.20 3.23
C ALA A 52 2.90 -9.84 2.53
N SER A 53 2.45 -8.77 3.17
CA SER A 53 2.44 -7.42 2.60
C SER A 53 3.85 -6.87 2.38
N GLY A 54 4.81 -7.23 3.24
CA GLY A 54 6.21 -6.81 3.14
C GLY A 54 6.91 -7.18 1.83
N ARG A 55 6.35 -8.12 1.05
CA ARG A 55 6.83 -8.46 -0.30
C ARG A 55 5.88 -8.01 -1.40
N VAL A 56 4.58 -8.24 -1.22
CA VAL A 56 3.58 -7.96 -2.26
C VAL A 56 3.43 -6.46 -2.53
N MET A 57 3.39 -5.63 -1.47
CA MET A 57 3.14 -4.19 -1.62
C MET A 57 4.29 -3.46 -2.31
N PRO A 58 5.58 -3.68 -1.95
CA PRO A 58 6.69 -3.07 -2.68
C PRO A 58 6.76 -3.47 -4.16
N VAL A 59 6.43 -4.74 -4.48
CA VAL A 59 6.42 -5.22 -5.88
C VAL A 59 5.29 -4.55 -6.66
N ALA A 60 4.08 -4.47 -6.09
CA ALA A 60 2.95 -3.77 -6.70
C ALA A 60 3.26 -2.29 -6.94
N ALA A 61 3.89 -1.63 -5.96
CA ALA A 61 4.33 -0.24 -6.07
C ALA A 61 5.37 -0.04 -7.17
N LEU A 62 6.35 -0.92 -7.26
CA LEU A 62 7.39 -0.88 -8.28
C LEU A 62 6.80 -1.06 -9.68
N ILE A 63 5.93 -2.05 -9.87
CA ILE A 63 5.23 -2.28 -11.14
C ILE A 63 4.43 -1.03 -11.53
N THR A 64 3.62 -0.50 -10.61
CA THR A 64 2.82 0.71 -10.84
C THR A 64 3.70 1.86 -11.31
N LEU A 65 4.78 2.16 -10.60
CA LEU A 65 5.67 3.28 -10.92
C LEU A 65 6.40 3.07 -12.26
N VAL A 66 7.01 1.90 -12.48
CA VAL A 66 7.82 1.64 -13.68
C VAL A 66 6.98 1.73 -14.94
N PHE A 67 5.81 1.08 -14.96
CA PHE A 67 4.94 1.13 -16.13
C PHE A 67 4.23 2.49 -16.27
N GLY A 68 3.98 3.20 -15.17
CA GLY A 68 3.47 4.58 -15.22
C GLY A 68 4.47 5.55 -15.86
N VAL A 69 5.75 5.47 -15.47
CA VAL A 69 6.85 6.24 -16.08
C VAL A 69 6.96 5.90 -17.57
N TRP A 70 6.87 4.61 -17.93
CA TRP A 70 6.93 4.19 -19.32
C TRP A 70 5.83 4.87 -20.16
N LEU A 71 4.58 4.89 -19.68
CA LEU A 71 3.47 5.55 -20.41
C LEU A 71 3.74 7.02 -20.72
N VAL A 72 4.44 7.73 -19.82
CA VAL A 72 4.86 9.12 -20.05
C VAL A 72 5.99 9.19 -21.08
N LEU A 73 6.98 8.30 -20.99
CA LEU A 73 8.11 8.26 -21.93
C LEU A 73 7.70 7.84 -23.36
N ASP A 74 6.63 7.07 -23.51
CA ASP A 74 6.05 6.69 -24.82
C ASP A 74 5.27 7.85 -25.48
N GLY A 75 5.18 9.01 -24.80
CA GLY A 75 4.60 10.24 -25.34
C GLY A 75 3.07 10.28 -25.34
N VAL A 76 2.41 9.36 -24.62
CA VAL A 76 0.94 9.35 -24.49
C VAL A 76 0.46 10.38 -23.47
N TYR A 77 1.27 10.64 -22.45
CA TYR A 77 1.02 11.58 -21.37
C TYR A 77 2.28 12.40 -21.10
N GLU A 78 2.12 13.54 -20.44
CA GLU A 78 3.23 14.39 -20.01
C GLU A 78 3.36 14.37 -18.48
N PHE A 79 4.57 14.59 -17.96
CA PHE A 79 4.75 14.78 -16.51
C PHE A 79 3.96 15.99 -15.96
N SER A 80 3.68 16.97 -16.83
CA SER A 80 2.85 18.15 -16.56
C SER A 80 1.36 17.84 -16.43
N ASP A 81 0.89 16.68 -16.90
CA ASP A 81 -0.50 16.29 -16.74
C ASP A 81 -0.82 16.18 -15.24
N VAL A 82 -1.89 16.86 -14.80
CA VAL A 82 -2.20 17.01 -13.38
C VAL A 82 -2.40 15.65 -12.71
N PHE A 83 -3.15 14.74 -13.34
CA PHE A 83 -3.35 13.38 -12.81
C PHE A 83 -2.05 12.57 -12.74
N VAL A 84 -1.08 12.80 -13.64
CA VAL A 84 0.24 12.17 -13.60
C VAL A 84 1.00 12.69 -12.39
N SER A 85 1.03 14.02 -12.20
CA SER A 85 1.66 14.66 -11.04
C SER A 85 1.08 14.19 -9.71
N ILE A 86 -0.26 14.04 -9.61
CA ILE A 86 -0.93 13.47 -8.43
C ILE A 86 -0.49 12.02 -8.20
N GLY A 87 -0.43 11.21 -9.26
CA GLY A 87 0.06 9.83 -9.18
C GLY A 87 1.49 9.74 -8.65
N PHE A 88 2.40 10.58 -9.15
CA PHE A 88 3.78 10.66 -8.64
C PHE A 88 3.84 11.09 -7.17
N ALA A 89 3.07 12.11 -6.79
CA ALA A 89 2.99 12.55 -5.40
C ALA A 89 2.50 11.41 -4.49
N ALA A 90 1.49 10.66 -4.90
CA ALA A 90 0.98 9.50 -4.16
C ALA A 90 2.03 8.39 -4.00
N VAL A 91 2.79 8.07 -5.05
CA VAL A 91 3.89 7.10 -4.97
C VAL A 91 4.99 7.58 -4.02
N ILE A 92 5.39 8.86 -4.10
CA ILE A 92 6.39 9.44 -3.19
C ILE A 92 5.93 9.35 -1.74
N ILE A 93 4.69 9.72 -1.46
CA ILE A 93 4.09 9.62 -0.13
C ILE A 93 4.07 8.16 0.34
N GLY A 94 3.60 7.23 -0.52
CA GLY A 94 3.52 5.81 -0.20
C GLY A 94 4.89 5.19 0.08
N LEU A 95 5.91 5.48 -0.73
CA LEU A 95 7.28 5.03 -0.50
C LEU A 95 7.86 5.64 0.77
N GLY A 96 7.63 6.93 1.01
CA GLY A 96 8.06 7.62 2.23
C GLY A 96 7.45 7.01 3.49
N MET A 97 6.13 6.79 3.49
CA MET A 97 5.43 6.11 4.59
C MET A 97 5.94 4.68 4.78
N GLY A 98 6.11 3.93 3.69
CA GLY A 98 6.62 2.56 3.72
C GLY A 98 8.02 2.47 4.34
N LEU A 99 8.96 3.29 3.86
CA LEU A 99 10.37 3.24 4.28
C LEU A 99 10.61 3.86 5.66
N PHE A 100 9.99 5.00 5.96
CA PHE A 100 10.33 5.79 7.16
C PHE A 100 9.37 5.57 8.32
N VAL A 101 8.16 5.06 8.09
CA VAL A 101 7.14 4.87 9.14
C VAL A 101 6.80 3.40 9.34
N MET A 102 6.34 2.72 8.29
CA MET A 102 5.79 1.37 8.40
C MET A 102 6.88 0.32 8.58
N MET A 103 7.98 0.39 7.82
CA MET A 103 9.07 -0.59 7.94
C MET A 103 9.74 -0.58 9.33
N PRO A 104 10.11 0.56 9.93
CA PRO A 104 10.68 0.58 11.27
C PRO A 104 9.70 0.07 12.34
N LYS A 105 8.43 0.51 12.27
CA LYS A 105 7.37 0.05 13.19
C LYS A 105 7.10 -1.45 13.03
N GLY A 106 7.07 -1.93 11.78
CA GLY A 106 6.86 -3.34 11.45
C GLY A 106 7.95 -4.22 12.06
N LYS A 107 9.23 -3.86 11.89
CA LYS A 107 10.34 -4.60 12.54
C LYS A 107 10.17 -4.66 14.05
N ARG A 108 9.92 -3.51 14.69
CA ARG A 108 9.72 -3.43 16.14
C ARG A 108 8.52 -4.25 16.61
N PHE A 109 7.44 -4.24 15.84
CA PHE A 109 6.24 -5.01 16.11
C PHE A 109 6.52 -6.53 16.07
N MET A 110 7.20 -7.01 15.03
CA MET A 110 7.57 -8.43 14.91
C MET A 110 8.47 -8.86 16.07
N GLU A 111 9.48 -8.06 16.42
CA GLU A 111 10.37 -8.33 17.56
C GLU A 111 9.60 -8.46 18.90
N LEU A 112 8.61 -7.61 19.14
CA LEU A 112 7.79 -7.69 20.36
C LEU A 112 6.93 -8.95 20.40
N VAL A 113 6.30 -9.30 19.27
CA VAL A 113 5.49 -10.51 19.17
C VAL A 113 6.34 -11.76 19.35
N ASP A 114 7.53 -11.81 18.73
CA ASP A 114 8.44 -12.95 18.84
C ASP A 114 8.98 -13.11 20.27
N ALA A 115 9.19 -12.01 21.00
CA ALA A 115 9.72 -12.03 22.38
C ALA A 115 8.65 -12.30 23.44
N ASN A 116 7.47 -11.69 23.31
CA ASN A 116 6.47 -11.59 24.38
C ASN A 116 5.13 -12.25 24.03
N GLY A 117 4.94 -12.72 22.79
CA GLY A 117 3.69 -13.29 22.31
C GLY A 117 2.69 -12.26 21.81
N PHE A 118 1.53 -12.74 21.33
CA PHE A 118 0.52 -11.91 20.67
C PHE A 118 -0.29 -11.02 21.63
N ASP A 119 -0.26 -11.32 22.93
CA ASP A 119 -0.98 -10.59 23.99
C ASP A 119 -0.23 -9.33 24.47
N ASP A 120 0.97 -9.06 23.94
CA ASP A 120 1.79 -7.92 24.37
C ASP A 120 1.09 -6.57 24.09
N PRO A 121 0.83 -5.73 25.12
CA PRO A 121 0.12 -4.47 24.93
C PRO A 121 0.86 -3.45 24.04
N GLN A 122 2.19 -3.51 24.01
CA GLN A 122 2.99 -2.64 23.13
C GLN A 122 2.90 -3.12 21.68
N ALA A 123 2.91 -4.44 21.44
CA ALA A 123 2.69 -5.00 20.12
C ALA A 123 1.33 -4.58 19.55
N TYR A 124 0.26 -4.66 20.34
CA TYR A 124 -1.07 -4.17 19.95
C TYR A 124 -1.05 -2.66 19.60
N THR A 125 -0.36 -1.85 20.41
CA THR A 125 -0.26 -0.40 20.20
C THR A 125 0.42 -0.08 18.88
N ILE A 126 1.56 -0.73 18.59
CA ILE A 126 2.29 -0.53 17.33
C ILE A 126 1.48 -1.05 16.15
N ALA A 127 0.85 -2.22 16.27
CA ALA A 127 -0.05 -2.77 15.25
C ALA A 127 -1.19 -1.81 14.92
N SER A 128 -1.75 -1.13 15.93
CA SER A 128 -2.80 -0.12 15.74
C SER A 128 -2.29 1.12 15.00
N GLN A 129 -1.07 1.56 15.31
CA GLN A 129 -0.43 2.67 14.59
C GLN A 129 -0.11 2.32 13.14
N ILE A 130 0.35 1.09 12.86
CA ILE A 130 0.56 0.61 11.49
C ILE A 130 -0.76 0.60 10.73
N GLY A 131 -1.85 0.08 11.33
CA GLY A 131 -3.17 0.08 10.69
C GLY A 131 -3.70 1.49 10.40
N MET A 132 -3.43 2.47 11.26
CA MET A 132 -3.78 3.87 10.98
C MET A 132 -2.99 4.44 9.80
N ALA A 133 -1.69 4.14 9.72
CA ALA A 133 -0.87 4.54 8.58
C ALA A 133 -1.34 3.87 7.28
N ASP A 134 -1.77 2.61 7.34
CA ASP A 134 -2.33 1.87 6.20
C ASP A 134 -3.59 2.57 5.66
N HIS A 135 -4.54 2.95 6.53
CA HIS A 135 -5.73 3.72 6.13
C HIS A 135 -5.39 5.04 5.41
N LEU A 136 -4.40 5.77 5.90
CA LEU A 136 -3.95 7.00 5.26
C LEU A 136 -3.34 6.71 3.87
N GLN A 137 -2.54 5.66 3.77
CA GLN A 137 -1.94 5.25 2.50
C GLN A 137 -3.01 4.79 1.49
N THR A 138 -4.00 4.02 1.92
CA THR A 138 -5.12 3.59 1.07
C THR A 138 -5.90 4.79 0.54
N LEU A 139 -6.13 5.80 1.39
CA LEU A 139 -6.77 7.05 0.95
C LEU A 139 -5.93 7.78 -0.11
N VAL A 140 -4.60 7.86 0.07
CA VAL A 140 -3.69 8.47 -0.90
C VAL A 140 -3.73 7.75 -2.25
N VAL A 141 -3.72 6.41 -2.25
CA VAL A 141 -3.83 5.61 -3.48
C VAL A 141 -5.21 5.77 -4.11
N ALA A 142 -6.28 5.82 -3.32
CA ALA A 142 -7.64 6.05 -3.82
C ALA A 142 -7.77 7.41 -4.53
N ILE A 143 -7.18 8.47 -3.96
CA ILE A 143 -7.14 9.80 -4.58
C ILE A 143 -6.37 9.76 -5.90
N ALA A 144 -5.22 9.08 -5.95
CA ALA A 144 -4.47 8.93 -7.20
C ALA A 144 -5.26 8.17 -8.26
N MET A 145 -5.91 7.07 -7.90
CA MET A 145 -6.77 6.32 -8.82
C MET A 145 -7.94 7.17 -9.32
N PHE A 146 -8.57 7.94 -8.44
CA PHE A 146 -9.63 8.88 -8.82
C PHE A 146 -9.12 9.90 -9.84
N ALA A 147 -7.99 10.56 -9.56
CA ALA A 147 -7.38 11.50 -10.49
C ALA A 147 -7.05 10.85 -11.84
N MET A 148 -6.49 9.63 -11.86
CA MET A 148 -6.17 8.92 -13.11
C MET A 148 -7.40 8.54 -13.93
N VAL A 149 -8.52 8.16 -13.27
CA VAL A 149 -9.76 7.80 -13.96
C VAL A 149 -10.42 9.03 -14.60
N PHE A 150 -10.49 10.14 -13.87
CA PHE A 150 -11.15 11.35 -14.33
C PHE A 150 -10.22 12.32 -15.08
N LYS A 151 -8.90 12.07 -15.05
CA LYS A 151 -7.84 12.81 -15.76
C LYS A 151 -7.88 14.32 -15.52
N PHE A 152 -8.01 14.73 -14.26
CA PHE A 152 -7.93 16.14 -13.85
C PHE A 152 -6.75 16.41 -12.94
#